data_AF-A0A1H7XCD8-F1
#
_entry.id   AF-A0A1H7XCD8-F1
#
_cell.length_a   1.000
_cell.length_b   1.000
_cell.length_c   1.000
_cell.angle_alpha   90.00
_cell.angle_beta   90.00
_cell.angle_gamma   90.00
#
_symmetry.space_group_name_H-M   'P 1'
#
loop_
_entity.id
_entity.type
_entity.pdbx_description
1 polymer ?
#
loop_
_entity_poly.entity_id
_entity_poly.type
_entity_poly.pdbx_seq_one_letter_code
_entity_poly.pdbx_strand_id
1 'polypeptide(L)' 'MARGKTLSVVFKSNMQNQGMLLPPDLSELIAKDHPVRVVNEVLEKVDITKLLRQYKPGGTSSYHPRMLR' A
#
# COMPACT_ATOMS: atom_id res chain seq x y z
N MET A 1 -29.42 21.03 8.00
CA MET A 1 -29.41 19.59 7.66
C MET A 1 -28.08 19.26 7.00
N ALA A 2 -27.12 18.69 7.74
CA ALA A 2 -25.84 18.29 7.16
C ALA A 2 -26.04 16.98 6.38
N ARG A 3 -25.78 17.01 5.07
CA ARG A 3 -25.86 15.84 4.20
C ARG A 3 -24.93 14.75 4.75
N GLY A 4 -25.48 13.57 5.05
CA GLY A 4 -24.70 12.43 5.53
C GLY A 4 -23.61 12.08 4.52
N LYS A 5 -22.35 12.38 4.85
CA LYS A 5 -21.21 11.84 4.12
C LYS A 5 -21.30 10.32 4.25
N THR A 6 -21.44 9.61 3.14
CA THR A 6 -21.12 8.19 3.09
C THR A 6 -19.68 8.06 3.56
N LEU A 7 -19.47 7.39 4.70
CA LEU A 7 -18.14 7.19 5.26
C LEU A 7 -17.41 6.25 4.30
N SER A 8 -16.42 6.75 3.56
CA SER A 8 -15.49 5.95 2.76
C SER A 8 -14.19 5.73 3.52
N VAL A 9 -13.53 4.60 3.29
CA VAL A 9 -12.22 4.32 3.86
C VAL A 9 -11.20 5.22 3.16
N VAL A 10 -10.47 6.02 3.93
CA VAL A 10 -9.37 6.86 3.44
C VAL A 10 -8.05 6.23 3.86
N PHE A 11 -7.16 5.98 2.90
CA PHE A 11 -5.84 5.43 3.17
C PHE A 11 -4.77 6.53 3.22
N LYS A 12 -3.71 6.31 4.00
CA LYS A 12 -2.52 7.17 4.00
C LYS A 12 -1.79 7.08 2.65
N SER A 13 -1.21 8.19 2.21
CA SER A 13 -0.34 8.19 1.04
C SER A 13 0.83 7.24 1.27
N ASN A 14 1.09 6.37 0.30
CA ASN A 14 2.21 5.44 0.32
C ASN A 14 3.13 5.77 -0.85
N MET A 15 4.37 6.13 -0.54
CA MET A 15 5.37 6.62 -1.49
C MET A 15 6.50 5.60 -1.64
N GLN A 16 6.15 4.30 -1.66
CA GLN A 16 7.09 3.17 -1.75
C GLN A 16 8.04 3.24 -2.96
N ASN A 17 7.63 3.89 -4.06
CA ASN A 17 8.44 4.06 -5.27
C ASN A 17 8.80 5.53 -5.55
N GLN A 18 8.78 6.41 -4.54
CA GLN A 18 9.21 7.78 -4.78
C GLN A 18 10.73 7.86 -4.92
N GLY A 19 11.16 8.14 -6.15
CA GLY A 19 12.53 8.53 -6.42
C GLY A 19 12.81 9.91 -5.82
N MET A 20 13.62 9.97 -4.74
CA MET A 20 14.32 11.19 -4.40
C MET A 20 15.70 10.94 -3.76
N LEU A 21 16.71 11.55 -4.41
CA LEU A 21 18.08 11.95 -4.02
C LEU A 21 19.10 10.93 -3.47
N LEU A 22 18.74 9.72 -3.09
CA LEU A 22 19.68 8.60 -2.86
C LEU A 22 19.24 7.40 -3.75
N PRO A 23 20.10 6.37 -3.98
CA PRO A 23 20.15 5.60 -5.23
C PRO A 23 18.74 5.19 -5.66
N PRO A 24 18.42 5.30 -6.97
CA PRO A 24 17.06 5.35 -7.46
C PRO A 24 16.29 4.14 -6.90
N ASP A 25 15.39 4.37 -5.93
CA ASP A 25 14.69 3.30 -5.21
C ASP A 25 15.60 2.33 -4.38
N LEU A 26 15.25 2.10 -3.11
CA LEU A 26 15.92 1.08 -2.27
C LEU A 26 15.86 -0.32 -2.91
N SER A 27 14.86 -0.54 -3.76
CA SER A 27 14.70 -1.75 -4.56
C SER A 27 15.84 -1.99 -5.55
N GLU A 28 16.61 -0.98 -5.95
CA GLU A 28 17.79 -1.15 -6.81
C GLU A 28 19.00 -1.71 -6.06
N LEU A 29 19.06 -1.54 -4.73
CA LEU A 29 20.08 -2.17 -3.89
C LEU A 29 19.90 -3.69 -3.76
N ILE A 30 18.72 -4.19 -4.15
CA ILE A 30 18.39 -5.61 -4.14
C ILE A 30 18.84 -6.23 -5.46
N ALA A 31 19.66 -7.28 -5.42
CA ALA A 31 20.08 -8.00 -6.62
C ALA A 31 18.87 -8.46 -7.47
N LYS A 32 19.04 -8.51 -8.81
CA LYS A 32 17.96 -8.91 -9.73
C LYS A 32 17.44 -10.32 -9.47
N ASP A 33 18.32 -11.22 -9.02
CA ASP A 33 17.98 -12.62 -8.72
C ASP A 33 17.56 -12.85 -7.27
N HIS A 34 17.36 -11.78 -6.48
CA HIS A 34 17.01 -11.94 -5.08
C HIS A 34 15.55 -12.43 -4.92
N PRO A 35 15.29 -13.47 -4.12
CA PRO A 35 13.96 -14.09 -3.99
C PRO A 35 12.86 -13.13 -3.51
N VAL A 36 13.23 -12.05 -2.82
CA VAL A 36 12.27 -11.01 -2.39
C VAL A 36 11.52 -10.36 -3.55
N ARG A 37 12.10 -10.31 -4.76
CA ARG A 37 11.43 -9.77 -5.95
C ARG A 37 10.26 -10.66 -6.36
N VAL A 38 10.46 -11.97 -6.33
CA VAL A 38 9.41 -12.96 -6.59
C VAL A 38 8.30 -12.84 -5.55
N VAL A 39 8.66 -12.71 -4.27
CA VAL A 39 7.68 -12.50 -3.20
C VAL A 39 6.89 -11.21 -3.43
N ASN A 40 7.55 -10.11 -3.78
CA ASN A 40 6.88 -8.84 -4.07
C ASN A 40 5.92 -8.97 -5.26
N GLU A 41 6.33 -9.61 -6.36
CA GLU A 41 5.47 -9.87 -7.52
C GLU A 41 4.25 -10.74 -7.19
N VAL A 42 4.42 -11.76 -6.36
CA VAL A 42 3.31 -12.59 -5.89
C VAL A 42 2.34 -11.74 -5.08
N LEU A 43 2.82 -10.97 -4.11
CA LEU A 43 1.99 -10.10 -3.28
C LEU A 43 1.27 -9.01 -4.11
N GLU A 44 1.83 -8.57 -5.23
CA GLU A 44 1.17 -7.65 -6.15
C GLU A 44 -0.07 -8.25 -6.81
N LYS A 45 -0.02 -9.55 -7.13
CA LYS A 45 -1.08 -10.32 -7.83
C LYS A 45 -2.13 -10.89 -6.88
N VAL A 46 -1.87 -10.92 -5.56
CA VAL A 46 -2.83 -11.43 -4.57
C VAL A 46 -4.04 -10.49 -4.46
N ASP A 47 -5.24 -11.07 -4.58
CA ASP A 47 -6.49 -10.35 -4.36
C ASP A 47 -6.71 -10.06 -2.86
N ILE A 48 -6.63 -8.78 -2.50
CA ILE A 48 -6.85 -8.27 -1.14
C ILE A 48 -8.24 -7.65 -0.95
N THR A 49 -9.17 -7.81 -1.88
CA THR A 49 -10.52 -7.20 -1.82
C THR A 49 -11.25 -7.58 -0.53
N LYS A 50 -11.10 -8.83 -0.07
CA LYS A 50 -11.69 -9.29 1.20
C LYS A 50 -11.13 -8.54 2.41
N LEU A 51 -9.83 -8.25 2.43
CA LEU A 51 -9.16 -7.47 3.47
C LEU A 51 -9.65 -6.01 3.44
N LEU A 52 -9.70 -5.40 2.26
CA LEU A 52 -10.15 -4.01 2.10
C LEU A 52 -11.58 -3.80 2.61
N ARG A 53 -12.47 -4.78 2.43
CA ARG A 53 -13.86 -4.74 2.94
C ARG A 53 -13.98 -4.79 4.46
N GLN A 54 -12.94 -5.24 5.17
CA GLN A 54 -12.95 -5.30 6.64
C GLN A 54 -12.58 -3.95 7.28
N TYR A 55 -12.03 -3.00 6.50
CA TYR A 55 -11.70 -1.67 7.01
C TYR A 55 -12.96 -0.88 7.33
N LYS A 56 -13.07 -0.43 8.58
CA LYS A 56 -14.18 0.42 9.02
C LYS A 56 -13.98 1.84 8.51
N PRO A 57 -14.98 2.45 7.85
CA PRO A 57 -14.89 3.84 7.46
C PRO A 57 -15.24 4.78 8.63
N GLY A 58 -14.60 5.95 8.68
CA GLY A 58 -14.73 6.92 9.78
C GLY A 58 -13.48 7.00 10.67
N GLY A 59 -13.29 8.12 11.37
CA GLY A 59 -12.09 8.38 12.18
C GLY A 59 -10.93 8.97 11.35
N THR A 60 -9.70 8.49 11.60
CA THR A 60 -8.47 8.92 10.90
C THR A 60 -8.15 8.03 9.70
N SER A 61 -7.21 8.45 8.84
CA SER A 61 -6.78 7.66 7.67
C SER A 61 -6.15 6.33 8.09
N SER A 62 -6.58 5.25 7.45
CA SER A 62 -6.09 3.88 7.66
C SER A 62 -4.80 3.62 6.90
N TYR A 63 -4.02 2.62 7.34
CA TYR A 63 -2.91 2.10 6.56
C TYR A 63 -3.41 1.07 5.55
N HIS A 64 -2.94 1.17 4.30
CA HIS A 64 -3.26 0.19 3.28
C HIS A 64 -2.51 -1.11 3.58
N PRO A 65 -3.11 -2.30 3.42
CA PRO A 65 -2.46 -3.57 3.80
C PRO A 65 -1.17 -3.86 3.02
N ARG A 66 -0.96 -3.20 1.86
CA ARG A 66 0.28 -3.27 1.07
C ARG A 66 1.40 -2.34 1.55
N MET A 67 1.16 -1.50 2.57
CA MET A 67 2.18 -0.57 3.12
C MET A 67 3.22 -1.25 4.02
N LEU A 68 2.99 -2.48 4.49
CA LEU A 68 3.92 -3.23 5.35
C LEU A 68 4.95 -4.05 4.54
N ARG A 69 5.50 -3.46 3.47
CA ARG A 69 6.54 -4.10 2.64
C ARG A 69 7.80 -3.26 2.65
#